data_AF-A0A6I5NGM6-F1
#
_entry.id   AF-A0A6I5NGM6-F1
#
_cell.length_a   1.000
_cell.length_b   1.000
_cell.length_c   1.000
_cell.angle_alpha   90.00
_cell.angle_beta   90.00
_cell.angle_gamma   90.00
#
_symmetry.space_group_name_H-M   'P 1'
#
loop_
_entity.id
_entity.type
_entity.pdbx_description
1 polymer ?
#
loop_
_entity_poly.entity_id
_entity_poly.type
_entity_poly.pdbx_seq_one_letter_code
_entity_poly.pdbx_strand_id
1 'polypeptide(L)'
;MEAKGLTKSILADRVQCSRPTLNKFFDKLPINKEIFQSICSTLELDFAEIVDFSVDTVIEYNTIIEDVRQKISGDIENRCGTVRVLAMNIPIELEAIYTNVYILQQPVGGSPNLHQESLQPTDLLDEHHKLVLLGKPGSGKTTFLKQLAILCNKGIYKGNCVPVFVTLRQWAENADCPDLLTYIARQWNSCGIQDAEAVSNIASQGRALVLLDGLDEVGSDNHRRIFNRHLQS
;
A
#
# COMPACT_ATOMS: atom_id res chain seq x y z
N MET A 1 9.32 -45.36 5.44
CA MET A 1 8.25 -45.39 6.45
C MET A 1 7.08 -44.58 5.92
N GLU A 2 5.87 -45.00 6.27
CA GLU A 2 4.58 -44.74 5.61
C GLU A 2 4.27 -43.28 5.24
N ALA A 3 4.00 -43.05 3.95
CA ALA A 3 3.35 -41.83 3.47
C ALA A 3 1.88 -41.83 3.92
N LYS A 4 1.61 -41.40 5.15
CA LYS A 4 0.24 -41.09 5.60
C LYS A 4 -0.30 -39.98 4.71
N GLY A 5 -1.30 -40.30 3.89
CA GLY A 5 -1.92 -39.41 2.92
C GLY A 5 -2.41 -38.11 3.56
N LEU A 6 -1.57 -37.08 3.50
CA LEU A 6 -1.89 -35.75 3.96
C LEU A 6 -2.80 -35.11 2.90
N THR A 7 -4.12 -35.23 3.07
CA THR A 7 -5.07 -34.55 2.20
C THR A 7 -5.17 -33.07 2.59
N LYS A 8 -5.52 -32.20 1.62
CA LYS A 8 -5.76 -30.77 1.85
C LYS A 8 -6.73 -30.52 3.02
N SER A 9 -7.70 -31.41 3.25
CA SER A 9 -8.60 -31.35 4.41
C SER A 9 -7.86 -31.49 5.74
N ILE A 10 -7.03 -32.52 5.86
CA ILE A 10 -6.31 -32.83 7.11
C ILE A 10 -5.29 -31.73 7.42
N LEU A 11 -4.68 -31.15 6.39
CA LEU A 11 -3.76 -30.02 6.55
C LEU A 11 -4.49 -28.74 7.00
N ALA A 12 -5.67 -28.46 6.44
CA ALA A 12 -6.50 -27.33 6.88
C ALA A 12 -6.87 -27.45 8.36
N ASP A 13 -7.27 -28.64 8.79
CA ASP A 13 -7.65 -28.92 10.18
C ASP A 13 -6.45 -28.80 11.14
N ARG A 14 -5.26 -29.30 10.75
CA ARG A 14 -4.04 -29.21 11.56
C ARG A 14 -3.51 -27.78 11.73
N VAL A 15 -3.61 -26.98 10.68
CA VAL A 15 -3.16 -25.58 10.69
C VAL A 15 -4.27 -24.64 11.19
N GLN A 16 -5.45 -25.18 11.54
CA GLN A 16 -6.63 -24.42 11.95
C GLN A 16 -6.99 -23.30 10.96
N CYS A 17 -6.83 -23.56 9.66
CA CYS A 17 -7.11 -22.60 8.62
C CYS A 17 -8.25 -23.07 7.71
N SER A 18 -8.93 -22.11 7.06
CA SER A 18 -10.03 -22.45 6.15
C SER A 18 -9.51 -23.17 4.90
N ARG A 19 -10.28 -24.12 4.34
CA ARG A 19 -9.95 -24.75 3.04
C ARG A 19 -9.71 -23.73 1.92
N PRO A 20 -10.46 -22.61 1.80
CA PRO A 20 -10.13 -21.53 0.86
C PRO A 20 -8.75 -20.91 1.09
N THR A 21 -8.36 -20.65 2.35
CA THR A 21 -7.03 -20.13 2.69
C THR A 21 -5.93 -21.12 2.30
N LEU A 22 -6.18 -22.42 2.52
CA LEU A 22 -5.24 -23.46 2.13
C LEU A 22 -5.14 -23.60 0.59
N ASN A 23 -6.24 -23.44 -0.14
CA ASN A 23 -6.20 -23.42 -1.61
C ASN A 23 -5.39 -22.22 -2.11
N LYS A 24 -5.56 -21.03 -1.53
CA LYS A 24 -4.73 -19.87 -1.85
C LYS A 24 -3.24 -20.16 -1.72
N PHE A 25 -2.82 -20.87 -0.67
CA PHE A 25 -1.43 -21.30 -0.51
C PHE A 25 -0.95 -22.15 -1.69
N PHE A 26 -1.71 -23.19 -2.06
CA PHE A 26 -1.35 -24.07 -3.19
C PHE A 26 -1.46 -23.39 -4.56
N ASP A 27 -2.31 -22.38 -4.69
CA ASP A 27 -2.51 -21.59 -5.90
C ASP A 27 -1.52 -20.41 -6.00
N LYS A 28 -0.52 -20.34 -5.10
CA LYS A 28 0.48 -19.26 -5.02
C LYS A 28 -0.12 -17.86 -4.81
N LEU A 29 -1.28 -17.79 -4.19
CA LEU A 29 -1.96 -16.55 -3.85
C LEU A 29 -1.56 -16.08 -2.44
N PRO A 30 -1.66 -14.77 -2.17
CA PRO A 30 -1.30 -14.21 -0.86
C PRO A 30 -2.12 -14.82 0.28
N ILE A 31 -1.43 -15.18 1.37
CA ILE A 31 -2.02 -15.61 2.64
C ILE A 31 -1.31 -14.93 3.81
N ASN A 32 -1.94 -14.94 4.99
CA ASN A 32 -1.36 -14.40 6.22
C ASN A 32 -0.04 -15.14 6.57
N LYS A 33 0.95 -14.38 7.05
CA LYS A 33 2.30 -14.87 7.40
C LYS A 33 2.29 -15.98 8.46
N GLU A 34 1.45 -15.87 9.49
CA GLU A 34 1.35 -16.84 10.58
C GLU A 34 0.79 -18.18 10.08
N ILE A 35 -0.23 -18.11 9.20
CA ILE A 35 -0.81 -19.28 8.54
C ILE A 35 0.24 -19.91 7.61
N PHE A 36 0.96 -19.10 6.84
CA PHE A 36 2.03 -19.58 5.96
C PHE A 36 3.12 -20.33 6.74
N GLN A 37 3.62 -19.75 7.83
CA GLN A 37 4.63 -20.38 8.68
C GLN A 37 4.13 -21.69 9.30
N SER A 38 2.87 -21.73 9.72
CA SER A 38 2.24 -22.93 10.28
C SER A 38 2.06 -24.03 9.23
N ILE A 39 1.69 -23.68 8.00
CA ILE A 39 1.62 -24.61 6.87
C ILE A 39 3.01 -25.18 6.57
N CYS A 40 4.04 -24.33 6.43
CA CYS A 40 5.40 -24.77 6.14
C CYS A 40 5.97 -25.69 7.22
N SER A 41 5.77 -25.34 8.50
CA SER A 41 6.19 -26.18 9.63
C SER A 41 5.49 -27.54 9.63
N THR A 42 4.20 -27.58 9.29
CA THR A 42 3.40 -28.82 9.26
C THR A 42 3.76 -29.71 8.06
N LEU A 43 4.17 -29.11 6.95
CA LEU A 43 4.60 -29.83 5.75
C LEU A 43 6.08 -30.24 5.78
N GLU A 44 6.79 -29.97 6.89
CA GLU A 44 8.24 -30.19 7.02
C GLU A 44 9.03 -29.53 5.87
N LEU A 45 8.50 -28.41 5.38
CA LEU A 45 9.11 -27.62 4.32
C LEU A 45 10.23 -26.79 4.97
N ASP A 46 11.48 -27.10 4.65
CA ASP A 46 12.61 -26.26 5.04
C ASP A 46 12.51 -24.93 4.31
N PHE A 47 12.09 -23.91 5.05
CA PHE A 47 11.96 -22.55 4.54
C PHE A 47 13.29 -22.04 3.96
N ALA A 48 14.44 -22.47 4.50
CA ALA A 48 15.75 -22.05 4.00
C ALA A 48 16.11 -22.70 2.65
N GLU A 49 15.55 -23.86 2.31
CA GLU A 49 15.77 -24.53 1.01
C GLU A 49 14.76 -24.08 -0.07
N ILE A 50 13.57 -23.64 0.33
CA ILE A 50 12.47 -23.27 -0.57
C ILE A 50 12.49 -21.78 -0.92
N VAL A 51 13.02 -20.96 -0.02
CA VAL A 51 13.10 -19.53 -0.18
C VAL A 51 14.50 -19.20 -0.70
N ASP A 52 14.61 -19.03 -2.01
CA ASP A 52 15.78 -18.41 -2.68
C ASP A 52 15.87 -16.90 -2.36
N PHE A 53 15.64 -16.53 -1.10
CA PHE A 53 16.01 -15.23 -0.57
C PHE A 53 17.22 -15.48 0.30
N SER A 54 18.40 -15.38 -0.31
CA SER A 54 19.59 -15.14 0.49
C SER A 54 19.31 -13.93 1.39
N VAL A 55 19.72 -14.02 2.65
CA VAL A 55 19.59 -12.91 3.62
C VAL A 55 20.21 -11.63 3.04
N ASP A 56 21.25 -11.77 2.22
CA ASP A 56 21.91 -10.71 1.47
C ASP A 56 20.95 -9.98 0.53
N THR A 57 20.10 -10.71 -0.21
CA THR A 57 19.09 -10.11 -1.10
C THR A 57 18.09 -9.26 -0.33
N VAL A 58 17.61 -9.72 0.84
CA VAL A 58 16.64 -8.96 1.66
C VAL A 58 17.28 -7.69 2.23
N ILE A 59 18.53 -7.78 2.67
CA ILE A 59 19.30 -6.64 3.18
C ILE A 59 19.50 -5.61 2.05
N GLU A 60 19.96 -6.05 0.89
CA GLU A 60 20.18 -5.19 -0.28
C GLU A 60 18.91 -4.44 -0.69
N TYR A 61 17.76 -5.12 -0.73
CA TYR A 61 16.48 -4.46 -1.03
C TYR A 61 16.07 -3.43 0.01
N ASN A 62 16.22 -3.73 1.30
CA ASN A 62 15.90 -2.75 2.35
C ASN A 62 16.82 -1.52 2.25
N THR A 63 18.10 -1.70 1.89
CA THR A 63 19.03 -0.60 1.62
C THR A 63 18.58 0.25 0.43
N ILE A 64 18.11 -0.37 -0.66
CA ILE A 64 17.55 0.36 -1.81
C ILE A 64 16.31 1.18 -1.41
N ILE A 65 15.40 0.59 -0.61
CA ILE A 65 14.20 1.28 -0.12
C ILE A 65 14.58 2.49 0.74
N GLU A 66 15.57 2.35 1.62
CA GLU A 66 16.07 3.43 2.46
C GLU A 66 16.73 4.55 1.64
N ASP A 67 17.56 4.22 0.65
CA ASP A 67 18.19 5.20 -0.26
C ASP A 67 17.13 5.98 -1.06
N VAL A 68 16.14 5.27 -1.62
CA VAL A 68 15.03 5.90 -2.34
C VAL A 68 14.24 6.82 -1.40
N ARG A 69 13.90 6.37 -0.19
CA ARG A 69 13.21 7.21 0.81
C ARG A 69 14.01 8.45 1.16
N GLN A 70 15.32 8.34 1.37
CA GLN A 70 16.17 9.50 1.62
C GLN A 70 16.11 10.51 0.47
N LYS A 71 16.21 10.04 -0.79
CA LYS A 71 16.16 10.89 -1.98
C LYS A 71 14.83 11.60 -2.15
N ILE A 72 13.70 10.90 -1.95
CA ILE A 72 12.37 11.50 -2.11
C ILE A 72 11.90 12.28 -0.88
N SER A 73 12.60 12.18 0.26
CA SER A 73 12.17 12.75 1.53
C SER A 73 11.82 14.25 1.40
N GLY A 74 12.64 15.01 0.67
CA GLY A 74 12.37 16.43 0.42
C GLY A 74 11.09 16.68 -0.38
N ASP A 75 10.80 15.88 -1.40
CA ASP A 75 9.55 15.99 -2.18
C ASP A 75 8.33 15.61 -1.33
N ILE A 76 8.42 14.55 -0.53
CA ILE A 76 7.35 14.14 0.38
C ILE A 76 7.07 15.24 1.40
N GLU A 77 8.08 15.83 2.03
CA GLU A 77 7.88 16.91 2.99
C GLU A 77 7.29 18.16 2.33
N ASN A 78 7.74 18.53 1.13
CA ASN A 78 7.17 19.66 0.40
C ASN A 78 5.69 19.45 0.05
N ARG A 79 5.30 18.23 -0.32
CA ARG A 79 3.91 17.89 -0.71
C ARG A 79 3.00 17.65 0.49
N CYS A 80 3.52 17.03 1.54
CA CYS A 80 2.72 16.44 2.61
C CYS A 80 2.93 17.12 3.97
N GLY A 81 4.10 17.73 4.21
CA GLY A 81 4.51 18.28 5.51
C GLY A 81 3.67 19.46 6.00
N THR A 82 2.91 20.12 5.13
CA THR A 82 2.06 21.25 5.51
C THR A 82 0.62 21.16 5.00
N VAL A 83 -0.28 21.78 5.77
CA VAL A 83 -1.69 22.00 5.44
C VAL A 83 -1.95 23.48 5.31
N ARG A 84 -2.62 23.87 4.21
CA ARG A 84 -3.08 25.24 4.00
C ARG A 84 -4.54 25.33 4.40
N VAL A 85 -4.81 26.15 5.42
CA VAL A 85 -6.18 26.51 5.81
C VAL A 85 -6.59 27.74 4.98
N LEU A 86 -7.76 27.68 4.35
CA LEU A 86 -8.30 28.82 3.60
C LEU A 86 -8.43 30.02 4.54
N ALA A 87 -7.99 31.20 4.09
CA ALA A 87 -7.83 32.46 4.84
C ALA A 87 -6.55 32.64 5.69
N MET A 88 -5.63 31.67 5.71
CA MET A 88 -4.32 31.82 6.36
C MET A 88 -3.19 31.97 5.33
N ASN A 89 -2.31 32.95 5.55
CA ASN A 89 -1.15 33.22 4.66
C ASN A 89 0.04 32.29 4.92
N ILE A 90 0.02 31.50 5.99
CA ILE A 90 1.13 30.62 6.39
C ILE A 90 0.60 29.17 6.48
N PRO A 91 1.21 28.20 5.78
CA PRO A 91 0.90 26.78 5.94
C PRO A 91 1.26 26.31 7.35
N ILE A 92 0.43 25.45 7.93
CA ILE A 92 0.68 24.84 9.25
C ILE A 92 1.31 23.47 9.05
N GLU A 93 2.33 23.13 9.86
CA GLU A 93 2.91 21.79 9.86
C GLU A 93 1.84 20.73 10.15
N LEU A 94 1.79 19.68 9.34
CA LEU A 94 0.76 18.66 9.44
C LEU A 94 0.79 17.96 10.81
N GLU A 95 1.99 17.69 11.32
CA GLU A 95 2.18 17.02 12.62
C GLU A 95 1.67 17.85 13.80
N ALA A 96 1.59 19.17 13.64
CA ALA A 96 1.08 20.07 14.68
C ALA A 96 -0.45 20.05 14.81
N ILE A 97 -1.17 19.50 13.81
CA ILE A 97 -2.64 19.56 13.75
C ILE A 97 -3.31 18.21 13.51
N TYR A 98 -2.54 17.16 13.22
CA TYR A 98 -3.10 15.84 12.96
C TYR A 98 -3.68 15.23 14.24
N THR A 99 -4.95 14.83 14.18
CA THR A 99 -5.62 14.05 15.21
C THR A 99 -5.99 12.69 14.65
N ASN A 100 -6.06 11.67 15.52
CA ASN A 100 -6.36 10.31 15.09
C ASN A 100 -7.73 10.23 14.40
N VAL A 101 -7.73 9.68 13.18
CA VAL A 101 -8.93 9.42 12.39
C VAL A 101 -9.39 7.98 12.67
N TYR A 102 -10.70 7.76 12.74
CA TYR A 102 -11.28 6.41 12.77
C TYR A 102 -11.81 6.07 11.38
N ILE A 103 -11.44 4.90 10.84
CA ILE A 103 -11.94 4.45 9.53
C ILE A 103 -13.05 3.41 9.76
N LEU A 104 -14.18 3.61 9.08
CA LEU A 104 -15.26 2.64 9.02
C LEU A 104 -15.15 1.86 7.71
N GLN A 105 -15.00 0.53 7.80
CA GLN A 105 -15.11 -0.35 6.64
C GLN A 105 -16.57 -0.43 6.17
N GLN A 106 -16.80 -0.32 4.87
CA GLN A 106 -18.06 -0.75 4.25
C GLN A 106 -17.78 -1.73 3.11
N PRO A 107 -18.32 -2.96 3.16
CA PRO A 107 -18.21 -3.88 2.04
C PRO A 107 -18.98 -3.33 0.83
N VAL A 108 -18.33 -3.33 -0.33
CA VAL A 108 -18.92 -2.87 -1.59
C VAL A 108 -20.09 -3.80 -1.96
N GLY A 109 -21.32 -3.28 -1.94
CA GLY A 109 -22.55 -4.03 -2.29
C GLY A 109 -23.30 -4.68 -1.11
N GLY A 110 -22.90 -4.43 0.14
CA GLY A 110 -23.59 -4.92 1.33
C GLY A 110 -24.56 -3.90 1.96
N SER A 111 -25.62 -4.38 2.60
CA SER A 111 -26.54 -3.56 3.41
C SER A 111 -25.78 -2.81 4.53
N PRO A 112 -26.20 -1.59 4.90
CA PRO A 112 -25.47 -0.69 5.83
C PRO A 112 -25.39 -1.17 7.29
N ASN A 113 -25.78 -2.42 7.59
CA ASN A 113 -25.86 -3.00 8.93
C ASN A 113 -24.82 -4.11 9.12
N LEU A 114 -23.53 -3.80 8.95
CA LEU A 114 -22.44 -4.68 9.38
C LEU A 114 -21.54 -3.91 10.34
N HIS A 115 -21.18 -4.61 11.41
CA HIS A 115 -20.55 -4.14 12.63
C HIS A 115 -19.63 -2.92 12.46
N GLN A 116 -19.98 -1.83 13.14
CA GLN A 116 -19.13 -0.65 13.33
C GLN A 116 -18.01 -1.01 14.30
N GLU A 117 -17.02 -1.77 13.85
CA GLU A 117 -15.77 -1.90 14.59
C GLU A 117 -14.88 -0.70 14.28
N SER A 118 -14.55 0.05 15.33
CA SER A 118 -13.55 1.11 15.28
C SER A 118 -12.17 0.48 15.17
N LEU A 119 -11.74 0.16 13.96
CA LEU A 119 -10.39 -0.34 13.70
C LEU A 119 -9.38 0.81 13.71
N GLN A 120 -8.16 0.55 14.20
CA GLN A 120 -7.07 1.48 13.99
C GLN A 120 -6.81 1.56 12.47
N PRO A 121 -6.63 2.78 11.92
CA PRO A 121 -6.47 2.96 10.48
C PRO A 121 -5.36 2.12 9.84
N THR A 122 -4.30 1.83 10.60
CA THR A 122 -3.15 1.03 10.16
C THR A 122 -3.51 -0.43 9.93
N ASP A 123 -4.29 -1.03 10.84
CA ASP A 123 -4.65 -2.45 10.78
C ASP A 123 -5.50 -2.73 9.54
N LEU A 124 -6.41 -1.80 9.24
CA LEU A 124 -7.23 -1.84 8.03
C LEU A 124 -6.42 -1.75 6.73
N LEU A 125 -5.40 -0.90 6.71
CA LEU A 125 -4.56 -0.69 5.53
C LEU A 125 -3.59 -1.85 5.27
N ASP A 126 -3.38 -2.71 6.26
CA ASP A 126 -2.52 -3.88 6.13
C ASP A 126 -3.29 -5.09 5.58
N GLU A 127 -4.60 -5.17 5.78
CA GLU A 127 -5.46 -6.24 5.26
C GLU A 127 -5.82 -6.09 3.77
N HIS A 128 -5.71 -4.89 3.21
CA HIS A 128 -6.13 -4.60 1.84
C HIS A 128 -5.02 -3.97 0.99
N HIS A 129 -4.75 -4.58 -0.17
CA HIS A 129 -3.81 -4.02 -1.16
C HIS A 129 -4.34 -2.77 -1.88
N LYS A 130 -5.67 -2.55 -1.86
CA LYS A 130 -6.34 -1.39 -2.45
C LYS A 130 -7.46 -0.96 -1.51
N LEU A 131 -7.44 0.32 -1.14
CA LEU A 131 -8.46 0.92 -0.28
C LEU A 131 -8.92 2.24 -0.90
N VAL A 132 -10.24 2.47 -0.86
CA VAL A 132 -10.83 3.77 -1.24
C VAL A 132 -11.37 4.41 0.02
N LEU A 133 -10.88 5.62 0.34
CA LEU A 133 -11.35 6.40 1.48
C LEU A 133 -12.54 7.27 1.06
N LEU A 134 -13.73 6.93 1.57
CA LEU A 134 -14.94 7.70 1.35
C LEU A 134 -15.24 8.58 2.56
N GLY A 135 -15.59 9.84 2.33
CA GLY A 135 -15.91 10.78 3.39
C GLY A 135 -16.45 12.08 2.84
N LYS A 136 -17.23 12.81 3.65
CA LYS A 136 -17.78 14.11 3.26
C LYS A 136 -16.66 15.10 2.91
N PRO A 137 -16.92 16.12 2.08
CA PRO A 137 -15.99 17.24 1.91
C PRO A 137 -15.54 17.79 3.27
N GLY A 138 -14.25 18.05 3.43
CA GLY A 138 -13.68 18.51 4.72
C GLY A 138 -13.46 17.42 5.78
N SER A 139 -13.74 16.14 5.51
CA SER A 139 -13.52 15.05 6.48
C SER A 139 -12.06 14.69 6.75
N GLY A 140 -11.10 15.42 6.19
CA GLY A 140 -9.66 15.19 6.42
C GLY A 140 -9.01 14.08 5.59
N LYS A 141 -9.64 13.58 4.52
CA LYS A 141 -9.07 12.50 3.67
C LYS A 141 -7.66 12.82 3.15
N THR A 142 -7.50 13.99 2.54
CA THR A 142 -6.20 14.47 2.05
C THR A 142 -5.18 14.59 3.18
N THR A 143 -5.59 15.14 4.33
CA THR A 143 -4.76 15.26 5.54
C THR A 143 -4.28 13.90 6.03
N PHE A 144 -5.17 12.91 6.04
CA PHE A 144 -4.85 11.53 6.41
C PHE A 144 -3.87 10.87 5.43
N LEU A 145 -4.10 11.00 4.12
CA LEU A 145 -3.16 10.48 3.11
C LEU A 145 -1.77 11.13 3.23
N LYS A 146 -1.71 12.45 3.44
CA LYS A 146 -0.44 13.15 3.67
C LYS A 146 0.28 12.63 4.92
N GLN A 147 -0.46 12.37 6.00
CA GLN A 147 0.13 11.84 7.22
C GLN A 147 0.71 10.43 6.99
N LEU A 148 0.01 9.56 6.26
CA LEU A 148 0.53 8.24 5.88
C LEU A 148 1.82 8.34 5.07
N ALA A 149 1.89 9.30 4.13
CA ALA A 149 3.10 9.52 3.34
C ALA A 149 4.30 9.89 4.22
N ILE A 150 4.12 10.80 5.19
CA ILE A 150 5.17 11.21 6.13
C ILE A 150 5.58 10.03 7.03
N LEU A 151 4.62 9.33 7.63
CA LEU A 151 4.91 8.19 8.51
C LEU A 151 5.63 7.07 7.76
N CYS A 152 5.28 6.83 6.51
CA CYS A 152 5.97 5.88 5.65
C CYS A 152 7.38 6.35 5.29
N ASN A 153 7.55 7.62 4.94
CA ASN A 153 8.85 8.20 4.66
C ASN A 153 9.78 8.19 5.88
N LYS A 154 9.24 8.28 7.11
CA LYS A 154 9.96 8.12 8.38
C LYS A 154 10.17 6.67 8.80
N GLY A 155 9.50 5.73 8.15
CA GLY A 155 9.65 4.29 8.40
C GLY A 155 8.82 3.79 9.57
N ILE A 156 7.97 4.65 10.12
CA ILE A 156 7.08 4.36 11.24
C ILE A 156 5.89 3.49 10.77
N TYR A 157 5.39 3.75 9.55
CA TYR A 157 4.31 2.99 8.94
C TYR A 157 4.77 2.34 7.64
N LYS A 158 4.54 1.04 7.43
CA LYS A 158 5.08 0.29 6.27
C LYS A 158 6.53 0.68 5.97
N GLY A 159 7.41 0.60 6.96
CA GLY A 159 8.78 1.09 6.85
C GLY A 159 9.65 0.39 5.82
N ASN A 160 9.15 -0.73 5.29
CA ASN A 160 9.72 -1.48 4.21
C ASN A 160 9.20 -1.04 2.81
N CYS A 161 8.40 0.02 2.74
CA CYS A 161 7.83 0.58 1.53
C CYS A 161 8.30 2.01 1.27
N VAL A 162 8.18 2.45 0.01
CA VAL A 162 8.39 3.83 -0.41
C VAL A 162 7.04 4.52 -0.63
N PRO A 163 6.78 5.68 0.02
CA PRO A 163 5.55 6.42 -0.22
C PRO A 163 5.58 7.16 -1.56
N VAL A 164 4.44 7.19 -2.24
CA VAL A 164 4.25 7.94 -3.48
C VAL A 164 2.93 8.70 -3.37
N PHE A 165 2.99 10.03 -3.28
CA PHE A 165 1.80 10.87 -3.16
C PHE A 165 1.46 11.52 -4.51
N VAL A 166 0.31 11.17 -5.09
CA VAL A 166 -0.15 11.67 -6.39
C VAL A 166 -1.47 12.38 -6.24
N THR A 167 -1.48 13.66 -6.61
CA THR A 167 -2.72 14.43 -6.77
C THR A 167 -3.29 14.12 -8.15
N LEU A 168 -4.47 13.52 -8.21
CA LEU A 168 -5.08 13.05 -9.46
C LEU A 168 -5.32 14.18 -10.45
N ARG A 169 -5.64 15.39 -9.94
CA ARG A 169 -5.75 16.61 -10.75
C ARG A 169 -4.43 16.97 -11.46
N GLN A 170 -3.33 17.07 -10.72
CA GLN A 170 -2.01 17.40 -11.29
C GLN A 170 -1.58 16.36 -12.32
N TRP A 171 -1.83 15.09 -12.04
CA TRP A 171 -1.53 14.02 -12.98
C TRP A 171 -2.38 14.15 -14.26
N ALA A 172 -3.69 14.35 -14.12
CA ALA A 172 -4.65 14.52 -15.21
C ALA A 172 -4.39 15.73 -16.12
N GLU A 173 -3.81 16.81 -15.58
CA GLU A 173 -3.54 18.06 -16.31
C GLU A 173 -2.26 17.98 -17.18
N ASN A 174 -1.49 16.89 -17.14
CA ASN A 174 -0.31 16.73 -17.99
C ASN A 174 -0.69 16.61 -19.48
N ALA A 175 -0.15 17.51 -20.30
CA ALA A 175 -0.46 17.62 -21.72
C ALA A 175 -0.18 16.34 -22.51
N ASP A 176 0.84 15.57 -22.11
CA ASP A 176 1.25 14.33 -22.74
C ASP A 176 0.55 13.09 -22.19
N CYS A 177 -0.35 13.24 -21.22
CA CYS A 177 -1.16 12.16 -20.65
C CYS A 177 -0.34 10.90 -20.27
N PRO A 178 0.71 11.02 -19.43
CA PRO A 178 1.54 9.89 -19.05
C PRO A 178 0.71 8.88 -18.25
N ASP A 179 1.05 7.59 -18.36
CA ASP A 179 0.54 6.62 -17.40
C ASP A 179 1.09 6.87 -15.99
N LEU A 180 0.49 6.21 -14.99
CA LEU A 180 0.82 6.46 -13.59
C LEU A 180 2.29 6.14 -13.28
N LEU A 181 2.84 5.05 -13.84
CA LEU A 181 4.23 4.65 -13.60
C LEU A 181 5.21 5.67 -14.20
N THR A 182 4.94 6.13 -15.41
CA THR A 182 5.72 7.17 -16.10
C THR A 182 5.67 8.48 -15.32
N TYR A 183 4.51 8.85 -14.79
CA TYR A 183 4.36 10.04 -13.96
C TYR A 183 5.18 9.94 -12.67
N ILE A 184 5.12 8.81 -11.96
CA ILE A 184 5.91 8.56 -10.74
C ILE A 184 7.41 8.55 -11.05
N ALA A 185 7.83 7.91 -12.14
CA ALA A 185 9.23 7.88 -12.56
C ALA A 185 9.77 9.30 -12.82
N ARG A 186 8.95 10.20 -13.40
CA ARG A 186 9.33 11.62 -13.56
C ARG A 186 9.48 12.34 -12.23
N GLN A 187 8.59 12.07 -11.27
CA GLN A 187 8.70 12.63 -9.93
C GLN A 187 10.01 12.17 -9.26
N TRP A 188 10.32 10.88 -9.32
CA TRP A 188 11.53 10.32 -8.73
C TRP A 188 12.81 10.78 -9.42
N ASN A 189 12.79 10.93 -10.75
CA ASN A 189 13.89 11.52 -11.52
C ASN A 189 14.23 12.93 -11.01
N SER A 190 13.23 13.75 -10.67
CA SER A 190 13.45 15.08 -10.11
C SER A 190 14.09 15.07 -8.70
N CYS A 191 13.99 13.93 -8.01
CA CYS A 191 14.62 13.67 -6.72
C CYS A 191 16.02 13.02 -6.84
N GLY A 192 16.55 12.86 -8.07
CA GLY A 192 17.86 12.26 -8.31
C GLY A 192 17.87 10.73 -8.45
N ILE A 193 16.70 10.09 -8.56
CA ILE A 193 16.59 8.65 -8.87
C ILE A 193 16.49 8.51 -10.39
N GLN A 194 17.63 8.29 -11.04
CA GLN A 194 17.74 8.24 -12.50
C GLN A 194 17.44 6.86 -13.10
N ASP A 195 17.34 5.84 -12.26
CA ASP A 195 16.99 4.50 -12.71
C ASP A 195 15.51 4.46 -13.11
N ALA A 196 15.28 4.28 -14.41
CA ALA A 196 13.94 4.20 -15.00
C ALA A 196 13.16 2.97 -14.52
N GLU A 197 13.84 1.90 -14.09
CA GLU A 197 13.21 0.67 -13.62
C GLU A 197 12.95 0.68 -12.11
N ALA A 198 13.52 1.62 -11.35
CA ALA A 198 13.38 1.68 -9.90
C ALA A 198 11.91 1.67 -9.44
N VAL A 199 11.05 2.45 -10.09
CA VAL A 199 9.61 2.48 -9.77
C VAL A 199 8.96 1.12 -10.03
N SER A 200 9.23 0.52 -11.18
CA SER A 200 8.67 -0.78 -11.58
C SER A 200 9.14 -1.92 -10.67
N ASN A 201 10.42 -1.91 -10.29
CA ASN A 201 11.03 -2.89 -9.40
C ASN A 201 10.41 -2.79 -8.00
N ILE A 202 10.28 -1.58 -7.45
CA ILE A 202 9.68 -1.38 -6.11
C ILE A 202 8.17 -1.69 -6.14
N ALA A 203 7.47 -1.33 -7.20
CA ALA A 203 6.04 -1.61 -7.34
C ALA A 203 5.74 -3.10 -7.51
N SER A 204 6.49 -3.81 -8.35
CA SER A 204 6.30 -5.25 -8.60
C SER A 204 6.52 -6.11 -7.36
N GLN A 205 7.31 -5.62 -6.41
CA GLN A 205 7.57 -6.26 -5.12
C GLN A 205 6.56 -5.89 -4.03
N GLY A 206 5.55 -5.07 -4.33
CA GLY A 206 4.57 -4.59 -3.35
C GLY A 206 5.19 -3.66 -2.30
N ARG A 207 6.32 -3.01 -2.62
CA ARG A 207 7.06 -2.11 -1.72
C ARG A 207 6.80 -0.63 -2.04
N ALA A 208 5.75 -0.33 -2.81
CA ALA A 208 5.28 1.03 -3.06
C ALA A 208 3.96 1.27 -2.32
N LEU A 209 3.92 2.32 -1.49
CA LEU A 209 2.67 2.84 -0.92
C LEU A 209 2.18 4.00 -1.78
N VAL A 210 1.31 3.70 -2.74
CA VAL A 210 0.76 4.70 -3.67
C VAL A 210 -0.51 5.32 -3.10
N LEU A 211 -0.46 6.63 -2.86
CA LEU A 211 -1.51 7.43 -2.25
C LEU A 211 -2.08 8.39 -3.30
N LEU A 212 -3.33 8.14 -3.71
CA LEU A 212 -4.02 8.92 -4.75
C LEU A 212 -5.03 9.88 -4.10
N ASP A 213 -4.87 11.17 -4.32
CA ASP A 213 -5.70 12.23 -3.72
C ASP A 213 -6.55 12.97 -4.77
N GLY A 214 -7.78 13.34 -4.40
CA GLY A 214 -8.70 14.12 -5.25
C GLY A 214 -9.46 13.31 -6.29
N LEU A 215 -9.94 12.11 -5.95
CA LEU A 215 -10.68 11.24 -6.88
C LEU A 215 -12.01 11.86 -7.35
N ASP A 216 -12.66 12.63 -6.48
CA ASP A 216 -13.90 13.36 -6.73
C ASP A 216 -13.71 14.63 -7.57
N GLU A 217 -12.47 15.12 -7.71
CA GLU A 217 -12.14 16.38 -8.42
C GLU A 217 -11.78 16.18 -9.89
N VAL A 218 -11.70 14.93 -10.37
CA VAL A 218 -11.30 14.63 -11.75
C VAL A 218 -12.53 14.60 -12.67
N GLY A 219 -12.48 15.18 -13.86
CA GLY A 219 -13.61 15.14 -14.80
C GLY A 219 -14.08 13.71 -15.13
N SER A 220 -15.33 13.56 -15.57
CA SER A 220 -15.96 12.27 -15.91
C SER A 220 -15.18 11.46 -16.96
N ASP A 221 -14.46 12.12 -17.87
CA ASP A 221 -13.64 11.47 -18.90
C ASP A 221 -12.36 10.83 -18.33
N ASN A 222 -11.84 11.37 -17.22
CA ASN A 222 -10.64 10.85 -16.55
C ASN A 222 -10.96 9.82 -15.46
N HIS A 223 -12.16 9.85 -14.88
CA HIS A 223 -12.66 8.78 -14.00
C HIS A 223 -12.51 7.40 -14.65
N ARG A 224 -12.88 7.29 -15.93
CA ARG A 224 -12.81 6.03 -16.67
C ARG A 224 -11.37 5.53 -16.89
N ARG A 225 -10.38 6.42 -16.91
CA ARG A 225 -8.94 6.07 -17.02
C ARG A 225 -8.37 5.57 -15.70
N ILE A 226 -8.74 6.22 -14.58
CA ILE A 226 -8.27 5.87 -13.23
C ILE A 226 -8.80 4.49 -12.83
N PHE A 227 -10.09 4.22 -13.09
CA PHE A 227 -10.72 2.97 -12.69
C PHE A 227 -10.42 1.79 -13.62
N ASN A 228 -10.38 1.97 -14.95
CA ASN A 228 -10.27 0.82 -15.88
C ASN A 228 -8.84 0.31 -16.11
N ARG A 229 -7.78 1.05 -15.72
CA ARG A 229 -6.40 0.64 -16.04
C ARG A 229 -5.57 0.18 -14.84
N HIS A 230 -5.94 0.54 -13.59
CA HIS A 230 -5.08 0.29 -12.42
C HIS A 230 -5.78 -0.36 -11.21
N LEU A 231 -7.12 -0.38 -11.15
CA LEU A 231 -7.85 -0.98 -10.02
C LEU A 231 -8.30 -2.44 -10.26
N GLN A 232 -8.17 -3.00 -11.46
CA GLN A 232 -8.67 -4.35 -11.81
C GLN A 232 -7.68 -5.53 -11.70
N SER A 233 -6.40 -5.32 -11.38
CA SER A 233 -5.43 -6.41 -11.14
C SER A 233 -5.10 -6.60 -9.67
#